data_AF-A0AAP5V2N3-F1
#
_entry.id   AF-A0AAP5V2N3-F1
#
_cell.length_a   1.000
_cell.length_b   1.000
_cell.length_c   1.000
_cell.angle_alpha   90.00
_cell.angle_beta   90.00
_cell.angle_gamma   90.00
#
_symmetry.space_group_name_H-M   'P 1'
#
loop_
_entity.id
_entity.type
_entity.pdbx_description
1 polymer ?
#
loop_
_entity_poly.entity_id
_entity_poly.type
_entity_poly.pdbx_seq_one_letter_code
_entity_poly.pdbx_strand_id
1 'polypeptide(L)'
;MTVIQKLLAALAGAQLLASAAVLLIFDLNGHNHMSGGFSWLVFAKETAGTFPFYIGMAGCILIMLGGLIPVRKKKRISVQESGQSLK
;
A
#
# COMPACT_ATOMS: atom_id res chain seq x y z
N MET A 1 6.92 -14.28 -0.60
CA MET A 1 5.98 -13.55 -1.47
C MET A 1 6.43 -13.70 -2.92
N THR A 2 5.61 -14.27 -3.78
CA THR A 2 5.90 -14.36 -5.23
C THR A 2 5.70 -13.01 -5.91
N VAL A 3 6.22 -12.83 -7.13
CA VAL A 3 6.01 -11.60 -7.91
C VAL A 3 4.51 -11.29 -8.08
N ILE A 4 3.70 -12.32 -8.33
CA ILE A 4 2.24 -12.19 -8.45
C ILE A 4 1.62 -11.69 -7.14
N GLN A 5 2.02 -12.24 -5.99
CA GLN A 5 1.51 -11.77 -4.69
C GLN A 5 1.90 -10.31 -4.42
N LYS A 6 3.11 -9.89 -4.79
CA LYS A 6 3.56 -8.49 -4.68
C LYS A 6 2.73 -7.56 -5.56
N LEU A 7 2.46 -7.98 -6.79
CA LEU A 7 1.59 -7.24 -7.72
C LEU A 7 0.17 -7.11 -7.18
N LEU A 8 -0.42 -8.21 -6.69
CA LEU A 8 -1.76 -8.20 -6.10
C LEU A 8 -1.84 -7.28 -4.87
N ALA A 9 -0.83 -7.32 -4.00
CA ALA A 9 -0.75 -6.42 -2.85
C ALA A 9 -0.67 -4.95 -3.29
N ALA A 10 0.17 -4.63 -4.28
CA ALA A 10 0.28 -3.28 -4.81
C ALA A 10 -1.04 -2.78 -5.44
N LEU A 11 -1.72 -3.63 -6.22
CA LEU A 11 -3.01 -3.31 -6.85
C LEU A 11 -4.11 -3.10 -5.81
N ALA A 12 -4.20 -3.99 -4.81
CA ALA A 12 -5.14 -3.83 -3.71
C ALA A 12 -4.86 -2.54 -2.93
N GLY A 13 -3.59 -2.24 -2.67
CA GLY A 13 -3.19 -1.00 -2.00
C GLY A 13 -3.56 0.25 -2.79
N ALA A 14 -3.31 0.26 -4.11
CA ALA A 14 -3.69 1.36 -4.99
C ALA A 14 -5.21 1.57 -5.03
N GLN A 15 -5.99 0.48 -5.07
CA GLN A 15 -7.45 0.54 -5.06
C GLN A 15 -7.97 1.15 -3.75
N LEU A 16 -7.45 0.70 -2.60
CA LEU A 16 -7.81 1.29 -1.30
C LEU A 16 -7.46 2.78 -1.26
N LEU A 17 -6.28 3.17 -1.74
CA LEU A 17 -5.86 4.56 -1.76
C LEU A 17 -6.79 5.43 -2.63
N ALA A 18 -7.20 4.92 -3.79
CA ALA A 18 -8.18 5.58 -4.65
C ALA A 18 -9.55 5.72 -3.98
N SER A 19 -10.03 4.66 -3.30
CA SER A 19 -11.28 4.71 -2.54
C SER A 19 -11.22 5.71 -1.38
N ALA A 20 -10.12 5.74 -0.63
CA ALA A 20 -9.90 6.73 0.43
C ALA A 20 -9.91 8.16 -0.12
N ALA A 21 -9.27 8.41 -1.26
CA ALA A 21 -9.27 9.72 -1.89
C ALA A 21 -10.68 10.19 -2.25
N VAL A 22 -11.50 9.31 -2.84
CA VAL A 22 -12.90 9.62 -3.16
C VAL A 22 -13.70 9.96 -1.90
N LEU A 23 -13.57 9.17 -0.84
CA LEU A 23 -14.26 9.44 0.42
C LEU A 23 -13.82 10.76 1.05
N LEU A 24 -12.52 11.05 1.05
CA LEU A 24 -11.98 12.32 1.56
C LEU A 24 -12.48 13.52 0.77
N ILE A 25 -12.70 13.39 -0.54
CA ILE A 25 -13.29 14.46 -1.36
C ILE A 25 -14.74 14.72 -0.94
N PHE A 26 -15.51 13.68 -0.62
CA PHE A 26 -16.88 13.86 -0.12
C PHE A 26 -16.89 14.50 1.27
N ASP A 27 -16.04 14.02 2.19
CA ASP A 27 -15.90 14.60 3.52
C ASP A 27 -15.46 16.07 3.46
N LEU A 28 -14.53 16.40 2.56
CA LEU A 28 -14.06 17.76 2.33
C LEU A 28 -15.19 18.67 1.84
N ASN A 29 -15.97 18.22 0.86
CA ASN A 29 -17.12 18.96 0.36
C ASN A 29 -18.18 19.17 1.45
N GLY A 30 -18.46 18.13 2.24
CA GLY A 30 -19.39 18.21 3.36
C GLY A 30 -18.92 19.19 4.44
N HIS A 31 -17.64 19.13 4.82
CA HIS A 31 -17.04 20.03 5.80
C HIS A 31 -17.08 21.49 5.31
N ASN A 32 -16.76 21.74 4.04
CA ASN A 32 -16.81 23.08 3.46
C ASN A 32 -18.22 23.68 3.43
N HIS A 33 -19.26 22.86 3.19
CA HIS A 33 -20.66 23.33 3.24
C HIS A 33 -21.20 23.53 4.66
N MET A 34 -20.72 22.75 5.64
CA MET A 34 -21.20 22.81 7.02
C MET A 34 -20.42 23.80 7.90
N SER A 35 -19.17 24.09 7.55
CA SER A 35 -18.34 25.03 8.29
C SER A 35 -18.60 26.46 7.83
N GLY A 36 -18.80 27.39 8.76
CA GLY A 36 -18.83 28.83 8.46
C GLY A 36 -17.47 29.40 8.04
N GLY A 37 -16.42 28.58 8.01
CA GLY A 37 -15.07 28.90 7.56
C GLY A 37 -14.20 27.65 7.52
N PHE A 38 -13.52 27.43 6.39
CA PHE A 38 -12.71 26.24 6.14
C PHE A 38 -11.29 26.36 6.70
N SER A 39 -10.81 25.31 7.38
CA SER A 39 -9.43 25.19 7.83
C SER A 39 -8.88 23.79 7.55
N TRP A 40 -7.82 23.72 6.75
CA TRP A 40 -7.12 22.47 6.43
C TRP A 40 -6.64 21.72 7.67
N LEU A 41 -6.20 22.44 8.71
CA LEU A 41 -5.70 21.82 9.94
C LEU A 41 -6.83 21.15 10.73
N VAL A 42 -7.98 21.83 10.83
CA VAL A 42 -9.17 21.29 11.50
C VAL A 42 -9.69 20.08 10.74
N PHE A 43 -9.84 20.20 9.42
CA PHE A 43 -10.27 19.09 8.57
C PHE A 43 -9.32 17.88 8.69
N ALA A 44 -8.01 18.08 8.66
CA ALA A 44 -7.03 17.00 8.80
C ALA A 44 -7.09 16.33 10.18
N LYS A 45 -7.29 17.12 11.25
CA LYS A 45 -7.45 16.59 12.60
C LYS A 45 -8.74 15.78 12.75
N GLU A 46 -9.84 16.24 12.17
CA GLU A 46 -11.13 15.53 12.18
C GLU A 46 -11.11 14.27 11.31
N THR A 47 -10.33 14.30 10.24
CA THR A 47 -10.10 13.15 9.35
C THR A 47 -9.22 12.07 10.02
N ALA A 48 -8.29 12.45 10.89
CA ALA A 48 -7.42 11.48 11.54
C ALA A 48 -8.24 10.49 12.39
N GLY A 49 -8.11 9.19 12.10
CA GLY A 49 -8.85 8.14 12.80
C GLY A 49 -10.26 7.87 12.26
N THR A 50 -10.65 8.47 11.14
CA THR A 50 -11.89 8.12 10.44
C THR A 50 -11.68 6.93 9.50
N PHE A 51 -12.79 6.39 8.98
CA PHE A 51 -12.76 5.28 8.03
C PHE A 51 -11.93 5.58 6.76
N PRO A 52 -12.06 6.74 6.08
CA PRO A 52 -11.21 7.10 4.95
C PRO A 52 -9.72 7.14 5.29
N PHE A 53 -9.37 7.64 6.50
CA PHE A 53 -8.00 7.65 6.98
C PHE A 53 -7.42 6.24 7.12
N TYR A 54 -8.16 5.31 7.75
CA TYR A 54 -7.71 3.93 7.89
C TYR A 54 -7.62 3.18 6.57
N ILE A 55 -8.54 3.42 5.62
CA ILE A 55 -8.44 2.87 4.26
C ILE A 55 -7.17 3.37 3.57
N GLY A 56 -6.90 4.69 3.62
CA GLY A 56 -5.70 5.27 3.03
C GLY A 56 -4.42 4.68 3.62
N MET A 57 -4.37 4.54 4.95
CA MET A 57 -3.24 3.93 5.64
C MET A 57 -3.05 2.45 5.27
N ALA A 58 -4.13 1.67 5.19
CA ALA A 58 -4.08 0.29 4.73
C ALA A 58 -3.57 0.18 3.28
N GLY A 59 -4.01 1.10 2.42
CA GLY A 59 -3.53 1.23 1.04
C GLY A 59 -2.02 1.46 0.97
N CYS A 60 -1.51 2.42 1.74
CA CYS A 60 -0.08 2.71 1.84
C CYS A 60 0.73 1.50 2.30
N ILE A 61 0.26 0.78 3.33
CA ILE A 61 0.93 -0.41 3.86
C ILE A 61 1.01 -1.50 2.79
N LEU A 62 -0.09 -1.77 2.07
CA LEU A 62 -0.12 -2.78 1.02
C LEU A 62 0.81 -2.44 -0.16
N ILE A 63 0.88 -1.16 -0.55
CA ILE A 63 1.83 -0.68 -1.56
C ILE A 63 3.27 -0.89 -1.07
N MET A 64 3.58 -0.56 0.18
CA MET A 64 4.92 -0.80 0.73
C MET A 64 5.29 -2.28 0.75
N LEU A 65 4.37 -3.15 1.17
CA LEU A 65 4.57 -4.61 1.15
C LEU A 65 4.81 -5.14 -0.27
N GLY A 66 4.09 -4.61 -1.26
CA GLY A 66 4.24 -4.96 -2.68
C GLY A 66 5.48 -4.37 -3.35
N GLY A 67 5.92 -3.18 -2.95
CA GLY A 67 7.06 -2.48 -3.55
C GLY A 67 8.40 -2.86 -2.91
N LEU A 68 8.53 -2.66 -1.61
CA LEU A 68 9.82 -2.60 -0.90
C LEU A 68 10.39 -3.95 -0.46
N ILE A 69 9.58 -5.01 -0.32
CA ILE A 69 10.09 -6.30 0.15
C ILE A 69 10.79 -7.02 -1.02
N PRO A 70 12.13 -7.17 -1.05
CA PRO A 70 12.77 -7.90 -2.12
C PRO A 70 12.26 -9.34 -2.14
N VAL A 71 11.90 -9.85 -3.32
CA VAL A 71 11.68 -11.29 -3.50
C VAL A 71 13.02 -11.93 -3.20
N ARG A 72 13.15 -12.59 -2.03
CA ARG A 72 14.34 -13.40 -1.73
C ARG A 72 14.49 -14.37 -2.90
N LYS A 73 15.44 -14.09 -3.81
CA LYS A 73 15.88 -15.10 -4.76
C LYS A 73 16.42 -16.21 -3.87
N LYS A 74 15.72 -17.35 -3.83
CA LYS A 74 16.31 -18.58 -3.29
C LYS A 74 17.66 -18.68 -3.98
N LYS A 75 18.78 -18.53 -3.24
CA LYS A 75 20.08 -18.93 -3.78
C LYS A 75 19.87 -20.37 -4.20
N ARG A 76 19.78 -20.65 -5.51
CA ARG A 76 20.00 -22.01 -5.98
C ARG A 76 21.46 -22.23 -5.63
N ILE A 77 21.70 -22.96 -4.55
CA ILE A 77 22.99 -23.62 -4.37
C ILE A 77 22.99 -24.64 -5.50
N SER A 78 23.50 -24.24 -6.66
CA SER A 78 23.91 -25.18 -7.69
C SER A 78 25.14 -25.87 -7.12
N VAL A 79 24.91 -26.95 -6.35
CA VAL A 79 25.92 -27.99 -6.25
C VAL A 79 25.97 -28.56 -7.65
N GLN A 80 26.88 -28.02 -8.45
CA GLN A 80 27.28 -28.63 -9.69
C GLN A 80 27.89 -29.96 -9.27
N GLU A 81 27.17 -31.05 -9.50
CA GLU A 81 27.75 -32.39 -9.49
C GLU A 81 28.90 -32.39 -10.50
N SER A 82 30.12 -32.17 -10.03
CA SER A 82 31.31 -32.59 -10.78
C SER A 82 31.48 -34.09 -10.54
N GLY A 83 30.59 -34.87 -11.15
CA GLY A 83 30.91 -36.23 -11.50
C GLY A 83 32.07 -36.23 -12.50
N GLN A 84 32.95 -37.21 -12.35
CA GLN A 84 34.09 -37.57 -13.22
C GLN A 84 35.42 -36.83 -12.97
N SER A 85 36.18 -37.37 -12.00
CA SER A 85 37.62 -37.51 -12.18
C SER A 85 37.91 -38.98 -12.45
N LEU A 86 38.05 -39.32 -13.73
CA LEU A 86 38.73 -40.53 -14.17
C LEU A 86 40.21 -40.38 -13.79
N LYS A 87 40.68 -41.18 -12.83
CA LYS A 87 42.02 -41.77 -12.79
C LYS A 87 42.09 -42.84 -11.70
#